data_AF-A0A9P8EPN9-F1
#
_entry.id   AF-A0A9P8EPN9-F1
#
_cell.length_a   1.000
_cell.length_b   1.000
_cell.length_c   1.000
_cell.angle_alpha   90.00
_cell.angle_beta   90.00
_cell.angle_gamma   90.00
#
_symmetry.space_group_name_H-M   'P 1'
#
loop_
_entity.id
_entity.type
_entity.pdbx_description
1 polymer ?
#
loop_
_entity_poly.entity_id
_entity_poly.type
_entity_poly.pdbx_seq_one_letter_code
_entity_poly.pdbx_strand_id
1 'polypeptide(L)'
;MSLSFGLNTKSKAPASPPKPKRRPVPMDVLGDDSDDDTPAAAVPKSNVFEEEVTEFDASKPSRPSAPAPAPKKKPLNKLKPGSIPTKPPTRKPQGVNPDEYSDLSAQRESAAYAAQATELDPTIYDYDSFHSAATSAASARKAAAKQDTVNQGPRYMNALLTAAAQRKQDQQVAREKFLQKERENEGEEFADKESFVTGAYKAQQEENQRLREEEEKKAAEEEQRKRKMGGGMQGFYRNVMADSERRHQEALEAAAEMEKRKLAGDDIADDPDTKQEKDRVAELAAKGINITLNDEGQVADKRQLLTAGLNVLASPAAPQTPSATIQKQDDLAQWNRKRDSGARERQTRMMEQQLEESRKRAVEADKEEQERLEKASKSNKTESDISSARERFLARKREKEEAAKKKAA
;
A
#
# COMPACT_ATOMS: atom_id res chain seq x y z
N MET A 1 -42.46 -13.86 30.99
CA MET A 1 -43.18 -14.55 29.89
C MET A 1 -43.64 -13.49 28.91
N SER A 2 -43.16 -13.54 27.66
CA SER A 2 -43.48 -12.56 26.61
C SER A 2 -44.79 -12.93 25.90
N LEU A 3 -45.79 -12.06 25.94
CA LEU A 3 -46.99 -12.20 25.10
C LEU A 3 -46.88 -11.31 23.87
N SER A 4 -47.07 -11.91 22.70
CA SER A 4 -47.08 -11.28 21.39
C SER A 4 -48.50 -11.02 20.91
N PHE A 5 -48.83 -9.79 20.52
CA PHE A 5 -49.98 -9.51 19.66
C PHE A 5 -49.61 -8.46 18.61
N GLY A 6 -49.79 -8.81 17.34
CA GLY A 6 -49.44 -7.97 16.19
C GLY A 6 -50.52 -6.94 15.87
N LEU A 7 -50.10 -5.78 15.34
CA LEU A 7 -50.99 -4.68 14.99
C LEU A 7 -51.22 -4.61 13.47
N ASN A 8 -52.44 -4.92 13.03
CA ASN A 8 -52.87 -4.73 11.65
C ASN A 8 -53.44 -3.30 11.47
N THR A 9 -52.78 -2.46 10.66
CA THR A 9 -53.33 -1.14 10.29
C THR A 9 -53.61 -1.04 8.79
N LYS A 10 -54.89 -0.89 8.45
CA LYS A 10 -55.43 -0.88 7.08
C LYS A 10 -55.32 0.51 6.47
N SER A 11 -54.87 0.60 5.22
CA SER A 11 -54.63 1.87 4.52
C SER A 11 -55.92 2.63 4.18
N LYS A 12 -55.86 3.97 4.25
CA LYS A 12 -56.94 4.89 3.89
C LYS A 12 -56.35 6.08 3.13
N ALA A 13 -56.62 6.17 1.83
CA ALA A 13 -56.33 7.38 1.03
C ALA A 13 -57.44 8.43 1.23
N PRO A 14 -57.13 9.73 1.01
CA PRO A 14 -57.94 10.45 0.01
C PRO A 14 -57.22 11.55 -0.80
N ALA A 15 -57.74 11.74 -2.02
CA ALA A 15 -57.90 13.00 -2.78
C ALA A 15 -56.70 13.77 -3.37
N SER A 16 -56.93 14.28 -4.59
CA SER A 16 -56.06 15.18 -5.37
C SER A 16 -56.85 16.40 -5.85
N PRO A 17 -56.19 17.55 -6.07
CA PRO A 17 -56.65 18.53 -7.07
C PRO A 17 -55.44 19.04 -7.95
N PRO A 18 -55.52 20.12 -8.76
CA PRO A 18 -55.58 19.98 -10.22
C PRO A 18 -54.36 20.56 -11.00
N LYS A 19 -54.23 20.21 -12.29
CA LYS A 19 -53.16 20.67 -13.20
C LYS A 19 -53.49 21.99 -13.93
N PRO A 20 -52.54 22.95 -14.08
CA PRO A 20 -52.59 23.99 -15.10
C PRO A 20 -52.05 23.52 -16.48
N LYS A 21 -52.29 24.31 -17.54
CA LYS A 21 -52.10 23.92 -18.96
C LYS A 21 -51.21 24.88 -19.77
N ARG A 22 -50.33 24.31 -20.63
CA ARG A 22 -49.72 24.90 -21.87
C ARG A 22 -48.67 26.02 -21.63
N ARG A 23 -47.70 26.30 -22.52
CA ARG A 23 -47.66 26.25 -24.01
C ARG A 23 -46.34 25.68 -24.57
N PRO A 24 -46.31 25.16 -25.83
CA PRO A 24 -45.09 24.78 -26.56
C PRO A 24 -44.73 25.74 -27.72
N VAL A 25 -43.44 25.82 -28.07
CA VAL A 25 -42.85 26.27 -29.36
C VAL A 25 -41.41 25.67 -29.46
N PRO A 26 -40.78 25.56 -30.65
CA PRO A 26 -40.19 24.26 -31.05
C PRO A 26 -38.74 24.33 -31.65
N MET A 27 -38.14 23.14 -31.94
CA MET A 27 -37.13 22.79 -33.01
C MET A 27 -35.89 23.72 -33.19
N ASP A 28 -34.66 23.29 -33.55
CA ASP A 28 -34.05 22.00 -33.91
C ASP A 28 -32.50 22.20 -34.01
N VAL A 29 -31.78 21.15 -34.46
CA VAL A 29 -30.56 21.13 -35.32
C VAL A 29 -29.30 20.47 -34.72
N LEU A 30 -28.67 19.61 -35.55
CA LEU A 30 -27.44 18.82 -35.40
C LEU A 30 -27.49 17.62 -34.41
N GLY A 31 -27.39 16.35 -34.84
CA GLY A 31 -27.36 15.77 -36.19
C GLY A 31 -25.97 15.34 -36.68
N ASP A 32 -25.49 14.18 -36.20
CA ASP A 32 -24.36 13.34 -36.70
C ASP A 32 -24.30 12.05 -35.83
N ASP A 33 -24.67 10.81 -36.22
CA ASP A 33 -25.27 10.22 -37.44
C ASP A 33 -24.38 9.35 -38.39
N SER A 34 -23.36 8.62 -37.89
CA SER A 34 -22.67 7.53 -38.64
C SER A 34 -22.28 6.30 -37.80
N ASP A 35 -23.17 5.29 -37.79
CA ASP A 35 -22.85 3.87 -37.53
C ASP A 35 -22.60 3.19 -38.90
N ASP A 36 -21.55 2.37 -39.02
CA ASP A 36 -21.50 1.30 -40.04
C ASP A 36 -20.72 0.10 -39.50
N ASP A 37 -21.38 -1.06 -39.47
CA ASP A 37 -20.95 -2.28 -38.79
C ASP A 37 -21.29 -3.49 -39.67
N THR A 38 -20.31 -4.00 -40.43
CA THR A 38 -20.44 -5.28 -41.15
C THR A 38 -19.15 -6.12 -41.11
N PRO A 39 -19.24 -7.45 -40.89
CA PRO A 39 -18.09 -8.33 -40.67
C PRO A 39 -17.65 -9.11 -41.93
N ALA A 40 -16.35 -9.44 -42.04
CA ALA A 40 -15.82 -10.27 -43.12
C ALA A 40 -14.75 -11.29 -42.68
N ALA A 41 -14.79 -12.43 -43.36
CA ALA A 41 -14.18 -13.72 -43.03
C ALA A 41 -12.64 -13.83 -43.08
N ALA A 42 -12.13 -14.89 -42.46
CA ALA A 42 -10.72 -15.31 -42.49
C ALA A 42 -10.35 -16.17 -43.73
N VAL A 43 -9.13 -16.01 -44.24
CA VAL A 43 -8.44 -16.93 -45.19
C VAL A 43 -6.93 -16.93 -44.87
N PRO A 44 -6.20 -18.08 -44.93
CA PRO A 44 -4.86 -18.23 -44.34
C PRO A 44 -3.68 -18.14 -45.34
N LYS A 45 -2.45 -18.03 -44.79
CA LYS A 45 -1.09 -18.21 -45.37
C LYS A 45 -0.07 -18.04 -44.22
N SER A 46 1.19 -18.51 -44.23
CA SER A 46 1.85 -19.69 -44.83
C SER A 46 3.34 -19.66 -44.41
N ASN A 47 3.93 -20.81 -44.05
CA ASN A 47 5.37 -21.12 -43.97
C ASN A 47 6.31 -20.20 -43.13
N VAL A 48 6.83 -20.76 -42.03
CA VAL A 48 8.13 -20.43 -41.40
C VAL A 48 8.78 -21.78 -41.07
N PHE A 49 9.73 -22.22 -41.88
CA PHE A 49 11.17 -22.30 -41.56
C PHE A 49 11.49 -23.28 -40.43
N GLU A 50 11.95 -24.47 -40.82
CA GLU A 50 12.43 -25.54 -39.94
C GLU A 50 13.91 -25.29 -39.61
N GLU A 51 14.27 -25.39 -38.33
CA GLU A 51 15.66 -25.59 -37.90
C GLU A 51 15.66 -26.64 -36.79
N GLU A 52 16.56 -27.61 -36.89
CA GLU A 52 16.47 -28.89 -36.18
C GLU A 52 16.79 -28.75 -34.68
N VAL A 53 15.89 -29.24 -33.81
CA VAL A 53 16.20 -29.50 -32.40
C VAL A 53 15.92 -30.97 -32.10
N THR A 54 16.92 -31.66 -31.57
CA THR A 54 16.97 -33.11 -31.41
C THR A 54 15.87 -33.65 -30.50
N GLU A 55 15.27 -34.77 -30.93
CA GLU A 55 14.16 -35.45 -30.27
C GLU A 55 14.49 -35.89 -28.82
N PHE A 56 13.58 -35.60 -27.89
CA PHE A 56 13.53 -36.24 -26.59
C PHE A 56 12.32 -37.19 -26.54
N ASP A 57 12.58 -38.50 -26.58
CA ASP A 57 11.56 -39.55 -26.68
C ASP A 57 10.63 -39.58 -25.45
N ALA A 58 9.37 -39.20 -25.67
CA ALA A 58 8.29 -39.24 -24.69
C ALA A 58 7.24 -40.32 -25.01
N SER A 59 7.67 -41.55 -25.36
CA SER A 59 6.76 -42.64 -25.78
C SER A 59 6.79 -43.92 -24.92
N LYS A 60 6.56 -43.80 -23.60
CA LYS A 60 6.20 -44.97 -22.75
C LYS A 60 4.93 -44.75 -21.93
N PRO A 61 3.83 -45.50 -22.18
CA PRO A 61 2.60 -45.36 -21.41
C PRO A 61 2.74 -45.97 -20.01
N SER A 62 2.27 -45.24 -19.00
CA SER A 62 2.24 -45.68 -17.61
C SER A 62 1.21 -46.78 -17.36
N ARG A 63 1.60 -47.81 -16.60
CA ARG A 63 0.72 -48.90 -16.14
C ARG A 63 -0.04 -48.49 -14.87
N PRO A 64 -1.38 -48.62 -14.80
CA PRO A 64 -2.12 -48.28 -13.58
C PRO A 64 -1.84 -49.28 -12.46
N SER A 65 -1.44 -48.78 -11.29
CA SER A 65 -1.19 -49.59 -10.09
C SER A 65 -2.50 -49.91 -9.35
N ALA A 66 -2.67 -51.18 -8.97
CA ALA A 66 -3.77 -51.62 -8.12
C ALA A 66 -3.69 -51.01 -6.69
N PRO A 67 -4.82 -50.83 -5.98
CA PRO A 67 -4.83 -50.21 -4.66
C PRO A 67 -4.23 -51.12 -3.57
N ALA A 68 -3.22 -50.61 -2.85
CA ALA A 68 -2.61 -51.30 -1.71
C ALA A 68 -3.46 -51.13 -0.42
N PRO A 69 -3.47 -52.13 0.49
CA PRO A 69 -4.33 -52.12 1.67
C PRO A 69 -3.86 -51.17 2.79
N ALA A 70 -4.82 -50.67 3.57
CA ALA A 70 -4.62 -49.65 4.60
C ALA A 70 -3.72 -50.09 5.79
N PRO A 71 -2.94 -49.16 6.39
CA PRO A 71 -2.05 -49.47 7.51
C PRO A 71 -2.81 -49.74 8.81
N LYS A 72 -2.56 -50.91 9.42
CA LYS A 72 -3.11 -51.27 10.73
C LYS A 72 -2.49 -50.41 11.84
N LYS A 73 -3.32 -49.58 12.48
CA LYS A 73 -2.93 -48.81 13.68
C LYS A 73 -2.57 -49.77 14.83
N LYS A 74 -1.35 -49.65 15.38
CA LYS A 74 -1.01 -50.25 16.68
C LYS A 74 -1.56 -49.36 17.82
N PRO A 75 -2.09 -49.90 18.92
CA PRO A 75 -2.58 -49.09 20.02
C PRO A 75 -1.43 -48.39 20.75
N LEU A 76 -1.55 -47.07 20.93
CA LEU A 76 -0.61 -46.28 21.70
C LEU A 76 -0.89 -46.48 23.20
N ASN A 77 0.01 -47.15 23.91
CA ASN A 77 -0.10 -47.31 25.36
C ASN A 77 -0.07 -45.94 26.07
N LYS A 78 -1.03 -45.73 26.97
CA LYS A 78 -1.18 -44.51 27.75
C LYS A 78 -0.09 -44.46 28.84
N LEU A 79 0.90 -43.58 28.69
CA LEU A 79 1.89 -43.31 29.73
C LEU A 79 1.30 -42.36 30.79
N LYS A 80 1.50 -42.68 32.07
CA LYS A 80 1.20 -41.78 33.20
C LYS A 80 2.29 -40.70 33.30
N PRO A 81 1.95 -39.46 33.71
CA PRO A 81 2.95 -38.42 33.96
C PRO A 81 3.69 -38.71 35.27
N GLY A 82 5.01 -38.49 35.31
CA GLY A 82 5.79 -38.50 36.56
C GLY A 82 6.96 -39.49 36.64
N SER A 83 7.84 -39.53 35.64
CA SER A 83 9.23 -39.98 35.85
C SER A 83 10.17 -39.40 34.78
N ILE A 84 11.28 -38.78 35.21
CA ILE A 84 12.32 -38.28 34.31
C ILE A 84 13.27 -39.45 33.97
N PRO A 85 13.52 -39.79 32.70
CA PRO A 85 14.37 -40.92 32.33
C PRO A 85 15.86 -40.58 32.53
N THR A 86 16.44 -41.02 33.64
CA THR A 86 17.87 -40.82 33.98
C THR A 86 18.79 -41.83 33.27
N LYS A 87 18.76 -41.85 31.92
CA LYS A 87 19.78 -42.43 31.02
C LYS A 87 19.45 -42.10 29.55
N PRO A 88 20.45 -41.79 28.70
CA PRO A 88 20.21 -41.58 27.28
C PRO A 88 19.78 -42.90 26.60
N PRO A 89 18.93 -42.85 25.55
CA PRO A 89 18.46 -44.05 24.87
C PRO A 89 19.58 -44.70 24.06
N THR A 90 20.06 -45.86 24.52
CA THR A 90 20.98 -46.70 23.76
C THR A 90 20.30 -47.21 22.49
N ARG A 91 20.65 -46.64 21.32
CA ARG A 91 20.22 -47.20 20.03
C ARG A 91 20.77 -48.63 19.93
N LYS A 92 19.89 -49.59 19.65
CA LYS A 92 20.35 -50.91 19.19
C LYS A 92 21.10 -50.72 17.87
N PRO A 93 22.20 -51.44 17.60
CA PRO A 93 22.81 -51.41 16.29
C PRO A 93 21.76 -51.85 15.26
N GLN A 94 21.42 -50.95 14.34
CA GLN A 94 20.60 -51.34 13.19
C GLN A 94 21.47 -52.26 12.33
N GLY A 95 20.93 -53.42 11.97
CA GLY A 95 21.61 -54.32 11.05
C GLY A 95 21.85 -53.58 9.73
N VAL A 96 23.06 -53.72 9.20
CA VAL A 96 23.47 -53.19 7.89
C VAL A 96 22.47 -53.66 6.85
N ASN A 97 21.75 -52.73 6.23
CA ASN A 97 20.81 -53.07 5.16
C ASN A 97 21.59 -53.12 3.84
N PRO A 98 21.38 -54.14 2.99
CA PRO A 98 22.17 -54.30 1.76
C PRO A 98 22.00 -53.16 0.74
N ASP A 99 21.00 -52.29 0.92
CA ASP A 99 20.78 -51.10 0.09
C ASP A 99 21.85 -50.01 0.26
N GLU A 100 22.72 -50.06 1.29
CA GLU A 100 23.83 -49.12 1.49
C GLU A 100 24.81 -49.05 0.30
N TYR A 101 24.92 -50.14 -0.49
CA TYR A 101 25.76 -50.16 -1.68
C TYR A 101 25.16 -49.43 -2.89
N SER A 102 23.85 -49.14 -2.88
CA SER A 102 23.18 -48.36 -3.94
C SER A 102 23.48 -46.86 -3.86
N ASP A 103 23.95 -46.38 -2.70
CA ASP A 103 24.23 -44.96 -2.47
C ASP A 103 25.68 -44.58 -2.84
N LEU A 104 26.56 -45.56 -3.05
CA LEU A 104 27.98 -45.31 -3.38
C LEU A 104 28.19 -44.68 -4.76
N SER A 105 27.34 -44.99 -5.74
CA SER A 105 27.36 -44.30 -7.04
C SER A 105 26.89 -42.87 -6.91
N ALA A 106 25.79 -42.61 -6.19
CA ALA A 106 25.29 -41.28 -5.91
C ALA A 106 26.30 -40.42 -5.12
N GLN A 107 26.98 -41.01 -4.13
CA GLN A 107 28.07 -40.36 -3.40
C GLN A 107 29.25 -40.03 -4.33
N ARG A 108 29.67 -40.95 -5.21
CA ARG A 108 30.74 -40.70 -6.18
C ARG A 108 30.38 -39.62 -7.20
N GLU A 109 29.15 -39.60 -7.69
CA GLU A 109 28.63 -38.55 -8.56
C GLU A 109 28.59 -37.21 -7.83
N SER A 110 28.07 -37.17 -6.60
CA SER A 110 28.05 -35.95 -5.77
C SER A 110 29.46 -35.41 -5.47
N ALA A 111 30.44 -36.29 -5.24
CA ALA A 111 31.83 -35.90 -5.04
C ALA A 111 32.49 -35.39 -6.33
N ALA A 112 32.15 -35.96 -7.48
CA ALA A 112 32.60 -35.47 -8.78
C ALA A 112 32.01 -34.08 -9.08
N TYR A 113 30.71 -33.87 -8.83
CA TYR A 113 30.08 -32.56 -8.95
C TYR A 113 30.63 -31.55 -7.95
N ALA A 114 30.93 -31.95 -6.71
CA ALA A 114 31.55 -31.09 -5.71
C ALA A 114 32.97 -30.67 -6.12
N ALA A 115 33.78 -31.58 -6.68
CA ALA A 115 35.10 -31.26 -7.22
C ALA A 115 35.02 -30.28 -8.39
N GLN A 116 34.15 -30.56 -9.38
CA GLN A 116 33.89 -29.64 -10.50
C GLN A 116 33.42 -28.27 -10.02
N ALA A 117 32.56 -28.22 -9.00
CA ALA A 117 32.10 -26.98 -8.39
C ALA A 117 33.27 -26.17 -7.78
N THR A 118 34.18 -26.82 -7.03
CA THR A 118 35.39 -26.14 -6.49
C THR A 118 36.40 -25.74 -7.54
N GLU A 119 36.46 -26.44 -8.68
CA GLU A 119 37.34 -26.09 -9.81
C GLU A 119 36.81 -24.87 -10.58
N LEU A 120 35.49 -24.71 -10.67
CA LEU A 120 34.84 -23.55 -11.27
C LEU A 120 34.88 -22.32 -10.36
N ASP A 121 34.64 -22.50 -9.06
CA ASP A 121 34.65 -21.43 -8.06
C ASP A 121 35.16 -21.95 -6.69
N PRO A 122 36.34 -21.52 -6.22
CA PRO A 122 36.86 -21.92 -4.91
C PRO A 122 36.06 -21.32 -3.74
N THR A 123 35.24 -20.28 -3.98
CA THR A 123 34.45 -19.58 -2.94
C THR A 123 33.06 -20.18 -2.74
N ILE A 124 32.64 -21.16 -3.56
CA ILE A 124 31.27 -21.70 -3.59
C ILE A 124 30.75 -22.27 -2.26
N TYR A 125 31.67 -22.65 -1.35
CA TYR A 125 31.34 -23.17 -0.02
C TYR A 125 31.67 -22.19 1.14
N ASP A 126 32.15 -20.97 0.88
CA ASP A 126 32.43 -19.95 1.92
C ASP A 126 31.15 -19.19 2.34
N TYR A 127 30.20 -19.94 2.91
CA TYR A 127 28.91 -19.40 3.36
C TYR A 127 29.06 -18.36 4.49
N ASP A 128 30.09 -18.51 5.33
CA ASP A 128 30.30 -17.66 6.50
C ASP A 128 30.78 -16.26 6.10
N SER A 129 31.69 -16.15 5.11
CA SER A 129 32.09 -14.83 4.61
C SER A 129 30.95 -14.09 3.93
N PHE A 130 30.12 -14.77 3.13
CA PHE A 130 28.94 -14.17 2.53
C PHE A 130 27.93 -13.73 3.62
N HIS A 131 27.67 -14.56 4.63
CA HIS A 131 26.73 -14.22 5.69
C HIS A 131 27.22 -13.04 6.55
N SER A 132 28.51 -13.03 6.92
CA SER A 132 29.15 -11.89 7.60
C SER A 132 29.10 -10.62 6.75
N ALA A 133 29.43 -10.71 5.46
CA ALA A 133 29.39 -9.59 4.53
C ALA A 133 27.96 -9.05 4.36
N ALA A 134 26.98 -9.90 4.09
CA ALA A 134 25.57 -9.55 3.97
C ALA A 134 25.03 -8.87 5.24
N THR A 135 25.42 -9.35 6.42
CA THR A 135 25.05 -8.76 7.71
C THR A 135 25.68 -7.38 7.88
N SER A 136 26.97 -7.23 7.57
CA SER A 136 27.67 -5.93 7.62
C SER A 136 27.12 -4.91 6.62
N ALA A 137 26.76 -5.34 5.40
CA ALA A 137 26.11 -4.50 4.41
C ALA A 137 24.70 -4.07 4.87
N ALA A 138 23.95 -4.98 5.49
CA ALA A 138 22.65 -4.67 6.07
C ALA A 138 22.74 -3.70 7.26
N SER A 139 23.74 -3.84 8.14
CA SER A 139 23.96 -2.92 9.27
C SER A 139 24.43 -1.54 8.79
N ALA A 140 25.35 -1.48 7.81
CA ALA A 140 25.77 -0.24 7.15
C ALA A 140 24.60 0.48 6.45
N ARG A 141 23.78 -0.24 5.66
CA ARG A 141 22.56 0.29 5.03
C ARG A 141 21.55 0.81 6.04
N LYS A 142 21.40 0.13 7.19
CA LYS A 142 20.54 0.56 8.30
C LYS A 142 21.10 1.80 9.02
N ALA A 143 22.42 1.96 9.09
CA ALA A 143 23.06 3.16 9.61
C ALA A 143 22.88 4.36 8.65
N ALA A 144 23.11 4.16 7.35
CA ALA A 144 22.85 5.16 6.31
C ALA A 144 21.38 5.61 6.32
N ALA A 145 20.43 4.68 6.32
CA ALA A 145 19.00 5.00 6.38
C ALA A 145 18.61 5.79 7.65
N LYS A 146 19.27 5.57 8.80
CA LYS A 146 19.08 6.41 10.00
C LYS A 146 19.59 7.83 9.75
N GLN A 147 20.78 8.00 9.20
CA GLN A 147 21.33 9.32 8.86
C GLN A 147 20.43 10.05 7.86
N ASP A 148 19.93 9.37 6.83
CA ASP A 148 18.96 9.92 5.88
C ASP A 148 17.67 10.37 6.58
N THR A 149 17.12 9.60 7.52
CA THR A 149 15.93 10.03 8.27
C THR A 149 16.17 11.25 9.16
N VAL A 150 17.40 11.46 9.64
CA VAL A 150 17.78 12.67 10.38
C VAL A 150 17.91 13.85 9.42
N ASN A 151 18.60 13.67 8.29
CA ASN A 151 18.83 14.71 7.27
C ASN A 151 17.53 15.16 6.58
N GLN A 152 16.61 14.25 6.29
CA GLN A 152 15.30 14.54 5.69
C GLN A 152 14.33 15.20 6.67
N GLY A 153 14.60 15.12 7.98
CA GLY A 153 13.73 15.67 9.02
C GLY A 153 12.37 14.95 9.14
N PRO A 154 11.36 15.60 9.76
CA PRO A 154 10.07 14.96 10.01
C PRO A 154 9.31 14.65 8.71
N ARG A 155 8.79 13.41 8.62
CA ARG A 155 8.26 12.72 7.43
C ARG A 155 7.21 13.45 6.57
N TYR A 156 6.67 14.57 7.04
CA TYR A 156 5.62 15.35 6.37
C TYR A 156 5.96 16.83 6.18
N MET A 157 7.02 17.35 6.80
CA MET A 157 7.30 18.80 6.75
C MET A 157 7.75 19.25 5.36
N ASN A 158 8.63 18.49 4.70
CA ASN A 158 9.04 18.77 3.33
C ASN A 158 7.83 18.75 2.37
N ALA A 159 6.93 17.76 2.52
CA ALA A 159 5.69 17.68 1.72
C ALA A 159 4.71 18.83 2.00
N LEU A 160 4.66 19.34 3.23
CA LEU A 160 3.86 20.52 3.58
C LEU A 160 4.47 21.80 2.99
N LEU A 161 5.80 21.92 2.99
CA LEU A 161 6.52 23.05 2.39
C LEU A 161 6.39 23.05 0.86
N THR A 162 6.55 21.91 0.19
CA THR A 162 6.36 21.83 -1.28
C THR A 162 4.92 22.12 -1.66
N ALA A 163 3.92 21.56 -0.95
CA ALA A 163 2.51 21.88 -1.19
C ALA A 163 2.17 23.36 -0.86
N ALA A 164 2.89 24.00 0.06
CA ALA A 164 2.74 25.43 0.32
C ALA A 164 3.40 26.29 -0.77
N ALA A 165 4.50 25.84 -1.37
CA ALA A 165 5.14 26.48 -2.52
C ALA A 165 4.27 26.38 -3.78
N GLN A 166 3.77 25.18 -4.11
CA GLN A 166 2.84 24.94 -5.21
C GLN A 166 1.61 25.83 -5.12
N ARG A 167 0.93 25.88 -3.95
CA ARG A 167 -0.21 26.80 -3.76
C ARG A 167 0.14 28.28 -3.93
N LYS A 168 1.38 28.71 -3.67
CA LYS A 168 1.81 30.10 -3.93
C LYS A 168 1.98 30.35 -5.43
N GLN A 169 2.57 29.41 -6.15
CA GLN A 169 2.67 29.43 -7.61
C GLN A 169 1.27 29.44 -8.23
N ASP A 170 0.38 28.51 -7.86
CA ASP A 170 -1.02 28.47 -8.29
C ASP A 170 -1.75 29.79 -8.07
N GLN A 171 -1.55 30.44 -6.91
CA GLN A 171 -2.12 31.76 -6.61
C GLN A 171 -1.55 32.87 -7.49
N GLN A 172 -0.27 32.83 -7.85
CA GLN A 172 0.33 33.76 -8.82
C GLN A 172 -0.25 33.54 -10.21
N VAL A 173 -0.31 32.29 -10.69
CA VAL A 173 -0.94 31.91 -11.97
C VAL A 173 -2.41 32.34 -12.03
N ALA A 174 -3.17 32.14 -10.96
CA ALA A 174 -4.57 32.53 -10.88
C ALA A 174 -4.74 34.05 -10.95
N ARG A 175 -3.89 34.82 -10.26
CA ARG A 175 -3.89 36.31 -10.33
C ARG A 175 -3.50 36.83 -11.71
N GLU A 176 -2.52 36.20 -12.37
CA GLU A 176 -2.11 36.56 -13.74
C GLU A 176 -3.25 36.33 -14.74
N LYS A 177 -3.90 35.15 -14.68
CA LYS A 177 -5.07 34.84 -15.52
C LYS A 177 -6.26 35.75 -15.22
N PHE A 178 -6.46 36.11 -13.95
CA PHE A 178 -7.49 37.05 -13.53
C PHE A 178 -7.25 38.45 -14.11
N LEU A 179 -6.04 39.00 -13.93
CA LEU A 179 -5.66 40.31 -14.47
C LEU A 179 -5.65 40.33 -16.01
N GLN A 180 -5.28 39.22 -16.66
CA GLN A 180 -5.43 39.08 -18.11
C GLN A 180 -6.90 39.17 -18.52
N LYS A 181 -7.80 38.46 -17.83
CA LYS A 181 -9.24 38.51 -18.12
C LYS A 181 -9.86 39.90 -17.85
N GLU A 182 -9.41 40.61 -16.82
CA GLU A 182 -9.80 42.01 -16.59
C GLU A 182 -9.37 42.89 -17.78
N ARG A 183 -8.13 42.78 -18.26
CA ARG A 183 -7.67 43.51 -19.46
C ARG A 183 -8.38 43.09 -20.76
N GLU A 184 -8.80 41.84 -20.89
CA GLU A 184 -9.57 41.38 -22.05
C GLU A 184 -10.99 41.99 -22.04
N ASN A 185 -11.62 42.10 -20.87
CA ASN A 185 -12.91 42.78 -20.71
C ASN A 185 -12.80 44.31 -20.92
N GLU A 186 -11.78 44.95 -20.34
CA GLU A 186 -11.50 46.39 -20.53
C GLU A 186 -10.94 46.71 -21.93
N GLY A 187 -10.49 45.68 -22.66
CA GLY A 187 -9.84 45.82 -23.97
C GLY A 187 -10.74 46.40 -25.04
N GLU A 188 -12.06 46.22 -24.94
CA GLU A 188 -13.04 46.88 -25.84
C GLU A 188 -13.10 48.40 -25.63
N GLU A 189 -12.83 48.89 -24.40
CA GLU A 189 -12.84 50.33 -24.07
C GLU A 189 -11.48 51.01 -24.32
N PHE A 190 -10.40 50.23 -24.41
CA PHE A 190 -9.03 50.74 -24.57
C PHE A 190 -8.28 50.23 -25.82
N ALA A 191 -8.98 49.63 -26.79
CA ALA A 191 -8.39 49.13 -28.04
C ALA A 191 -7.58 50.20 -28.81
N ASP A 192 -7.99 51.46 -28.76
CA ASP A 192 -7.32 52.59 -29.42
C ASP A 192 -6.05 53.09 -28.67
N LYS A 193 -5.67 52.48 -27.55
CA LYS A 193 -4.54 52.90 -26.71
C LYS A 193 -3.42 51.87 -26.67
N GLU A 194 -2.19 52.35 -26.68
CA GLU A 194 -0.99 51.50 -26.63
C GLU A 194 -0.90 50.72 -25.31
N SER A 195 -0.66 49.40 -25.40
CA SER A 195 -0.54 48.51 -24.25
C SER A 195 0.91 48.34 -23.80
N PHE A 196 1.21 48.79 -22.58
CA PHE A 196 2.56 48.73 -22.00
C PHE A 196 2.67 47.65 -20.93
N VAL A 197 3.50 46.63 -21.18
CA VAL A 197 3.84 45.60 -20.20
C VAL A 197 5.17 45.95 -19.54
N THR A 198 5.17 46.13 -18.22
CA THR A 198 6.38 46.43 -17.45
C THR A 198 7.39 45.27 -17.51
N GLY A 199 8.69 45.59 -17.53
CA GLY A 199 9.74 44.56 -17.61
C GLY A 199 9.68 43.53 -16.47
N ALA A 200 9.28 43.95 -15.27
CA ALA A 200 9.06 43.07 -14.13
C ALA A 200 7.94 42.04 -14.35
N TYR A 201 6.83 42.44 -15.01
CA TYR A 201 5.75 41.51 -15.34
C TYR A 201 6.18 40.49 -16.40
N LYS A 202 6.97 40.91 -17.40
CA LYS A 202 7.54 39.98 -18.39
C LYS A 202 8.44 38.94 -17.73
N ALA A 203 9.35 39.39 -16.86
CA ALA A 203 10.24 38.50 -16.11
C ALA A 203 9.47 37.51 -15.21
N GLN A 204 8.42 37.98 -14.50
CA GLN A 204 7.55 37.11 -13.70
C GLN A 204 6.81 36.06 -14.58
N GLN A 205 6.32 36.49 -15.75
CA GLN A 205 5.62 35.61 -16.68
C GLN A 205 6.57 34.54 -17.27
N GLU A 206 7.82 34.90 -17.58
CA GLU A 206 8.87 33.98 -18.03
C GLU A 206 9.29 33.00 -16.93
N GLU A 207 9.47 33.45 -15.68
CA GLU A 207 9.76 32.59 -14.53
C GLU A 207 8.64 31.56 -14.31
N ASN A 208 7.38 32.00 -14.34
CA ASN A 208 6.22 31.13 -14.18
C ASN A 208 6.00 30.17 -15.37
N GLN A 209 6.36 30.55 -16.59
CA GLN A 209 6.35 29.62 -17.73
C GLN A 209 7.44 28.56 -17.60
N ARG A 210 8.67 28.98 -17.29
CA ARG A 210 9.81 28.08 -17.09
C ARG A 210 9.54 27.05 -15.99
N LEU A 211 9.00 27.49 -14.86
CA LEU A 211 8.65 26.59 -13.75
C LEU A 211 7.61 25.54 -14.16
N ARG A 212 6.56 25.94 -14.91
CA ARG A 212 5.57 24.99 -15.46
C ARG A 212 6.20 24.00 -16.43
N GLU A 213 7.04 24.45 -17.35
CA GLU A 213 7.76 23.55 -18.26
C GLU A 213 8.65 22.54 -17.51
N GLU A 214 9.36 22.98 -16.47
CA GLU A 214 10.20 22.09 -15.65
C GLU A 214 9.36 21.08 -14.84
N GLU A 215 8.16 21.46 -14.38
CA GLU A 215 7.22 20.53 -13.73
C GLU A 215 6.55 19.57 -14.71
N GLU A 216 6.12 20.04 -15.89
CA GLU A 216 5.53 19.21 -16.95
C GLU A 216 6.54 18.18 -17.48
N LYS A 217 7.81 18.57 -17.69
CA LYS A 217 8.89 17.65 -18.08
C LYS A 217 9.10 16.56 -17.02
N LYS A 218 9.11 16.91 -15.73
CA LYS A 218 9.21 15.95 -14.61
C LYS A 218 7.98 15.04 -14.52
N ALA A 219 6.78 15.58 -14.69
CA ALA A 219 5.54 14.80 -14.68
C ALA A 219 5.50 13.79 -15.85
N ALA A 220 5.91 14.21 -17.05
CA ALA A 220 6.01 13.34 -18.21
C ALA A 220 7.07 12.23 -18.03
N GLU A 221 8.23 12.54 -17.44
CA GLU A 221 9.23 11.53 -17.11
C GLU A 221 8.72 10.53 -16.05
N GLU A 222 8.08 11.02 -14.99
CA GLU A 222 7.52 10.15 -13.94
C GLU A 222 6.39 9.27 -14.49
N GLU A 223 5.55 9.80 -15.39
CA GLU A 223 4.52 9.02 -16.07
C GLU A 223 5.12 7.96 -17.00
N GLN A 224 6.14 8.30 -17.80
CA GLN A 224 6.88 7.32 -18.59
C GLN A 224 7.51 6.24 -17.70
N ARG A 225 8.04 6.60 -16.53
CA ARG A 225 8.59 5.64 -15.57
C ARG A 225 7.50 4.73 -14.99
N LYS A 226 6.32 5.28 -14.64
CA LYS A 226 5.15 4.50 -14.20
C LYS A 226 4.66 3.53 -15.28
N ARG A 227 4.59 3.98 -16.54
CA ARG A 227 4.25 3.16 -17.71
C ARG A 227 5.27 2.02 -17.91
N LYS A 228 6.58 2.30 -17.86
CA LYS A 228 7.67 1.31 -17.99
C LYS A 228 7.70 0.28 -16.85
N MET A 229 7.47 0.73 -15.61
CA MET A 229 7.53 -0.14 -14.43
C MET A 229 6.33 -1.08 -14.30
N GLY A 230 5.21 -0.77 -14.96
CA GLY A 230 3.97 -1.54 -14.90
C GLY A 230 3.14 -1.18 -13.66
N GLY A 231 1.88 -0.78 -13.87
CA GLY A 231 0.98 -0.42 -12.78
C GLY A 231 0.53 -1.61 -11.94
N GLY A 232 0.22 -1.36 -10.66
CA GLY A 232 -0.40 -2.34 -9.77
C GLY A 232 0.56 -3.37 -9.15
N MET A 233 0.03 -4.54 -8.79
CA MET A 233 0.77 -5.55 -8.02
C MET A 233 2.01 -6.10 -8.75
N GLN A 234 1.97 -6.22 -10.08
CA GLN A 234 3.12 -6.72 -10.85
C GLN A 234 4.34 -5.79 -10.74
N GLY A 235 4.13 -4.46 -10.77
CA GLY A 235 5.18 -3.48 -10.51
C GLY A 235 5.73 -3.55 -9.08
N PHE A 236 4.87 -3.81 -8.09
CA PHE A 236 5.31 -4.05 -6.71
C PHE A 236 6.21 -5.29 -6.61
N TYR A 237 5.81 -6.44 -7.18
CA TYR A 237 6.64 -7.65 -7.16
C TYR A 237 7.96 -7.44 -7.91
N ARG A 238 7.95 -6.79 -9.08
CA ARG A 238 9.17 -6.42 -9.81
C ARG A 238 10.11 -5.57 -8.94
N ASN A 239 9.59 -4.57 -8.25
CA ASN A 239 10.39 -3.71 -7.37
C ASN A 239 10.96 -4.48 -6.18
N VAL A 240 10.19 -5.38 -5.57
CA VAL A 240 10.67 -6.24 -4.46
C VAL A 240 11.77 -7.20 -4.94
N MET A 241 11.62 -7.79 -6.13
CA MET A 241 12.66 -8.63 -6.72
C MET A 241 13.92 -7.82 -7.02
N ALA A 242 13.81 -6.66 -7.69
CA ALA A 242 14.94 -5.78 -7.98
C ALA A 242 15.65 -5.25 -6.72
N ASP A 243 14.92 -4.93 -5.64
CA ASP A 243 15.51 -4.57 -4.35
C ASP A 243 16.19 -5.78 -3.67
N SER A 244 15.74 -7.02 -3.92
CA SER A 244 16.37 -8.24 -3.42
C SER A 244 17.63 -8.61 -4.21
N GLU A 245 17.60 -8.48 -5.53
CA GLU A 245 18.76 -8.63 -6.42
C GLU A 245 19.84 -7.61 -6.08
N ARG A 246 19.47 -6.34 -5.89
CA ARG A 246 20.39 -5.29 -5.46
C ARG A 246 21.01 -5.58 -4.09
N ARG A 247 20.22 -6.06 -3.11
CA ARG A 247 20.77 -6.47 -1.80
C ARG A 247 21.73 -7.65 -1.92
N HIS A 248 21.47 -8.57 -2.84
CA HIS A 248 22.36 -9.70 -3.10
C HIS A 248 23.66 -9.23 -3.77
N GLN A 249 23.60 -8.32 -4.74
CA GLN A 249 24.77 -7.67 -5.35
C GLN A 249 25.58 -6.88 -4.31
N GLU A 250 24.93 -6.04 -3.50
CA GLU A 250 25.54 -5.31 -2.36
C GLU A 250 26.27 -6.28 -1.41
N ALA A 251 25.71 -7.48 -1.16
CA ALA A 251 26.32 -8.50 -0.32
C ALA A 251 27.48 -9.26 -0.99
N LEU A 252 27.40 -9.54 -2.30
CA LEU A 252 28.48 -10.17 -3.08
C LEU A 252 29.67 -9.22 -3.24
N GLU A 253 29.43 -7.94 -3.50
CA GLU A 253 30.46 -6.89 -3.56
C GLU A 253 31.15 -6.75 -2.20
N ALA A 254 30.37 -6.70 -1.11
CA ALA A 254 30.91 -6.70 0.24
C ALA A 254 31.71 -7.98 0.57
N ALA A 255 31.25 -9.17 0.13
CA ALA A 255 31.97 -10.42 0.34
C ALA A 255 33.32 -10.43 -0.41
N ALA A 256 33.32 -10.00 -1.68
CA ALA A 256 34.53 -9.87 -2.49
C ALA A 256 35.50 -8.79 -1.94
N GLU A 257 34.99 -7.69 -1.37
CA GLU A 257 35.83 -6.73 -0.64
C GLU A 257 36.43 -7.34 0.63
N MET A 258 35.64 -8.10 1.41
CA MET A 258 36.10 -8.74 2.63
C MET A 258 37.13 -9.82 2.32
N GLU A 259 36.96 -10.61 1.26
CA GLU A 259 37.96 -11.57 0.77
C GLU A 259 39.26 -10.86 0.36
N LYS A 260 39.18 -9.76 -0.40
CA LYS A 260 40.36 -8.93 -0.74
C LYS A 260 41.07 -8.40 0.50
N ARG A 261 40.33 -8.05 1.55
CA ARG A 261 40.90 -7.63 2.85
C ARG A 261 41.52 -8.79 3.63
N LYS A 262 40.91 -9.99 3.65
CA LYS A 262 41.54 -11.23 4.17
C LYS A 262 42.89 -11.49 3.49
N LEU A 263 42.91 -11.40 2.16
CA LEU A 263 44.11 -11.60 1.33
C LEU A 263 45.17 -10.50 1.54
N ALA A 264 44.75 -9.28 1.92
CA ALA A 264 45.64 -8.19 2.31
C ALA A 264 46.16 -8.30 3.76
N GLY A 265 45.63 -9.25 4.56
CA GLY A 265 46.05 -9.48 5.95
C GLY A 265 45.39 -8.57 6.99
N ASP A 266 44.30 -7.89 6.66
CA ASP A 266 43.49 -7.15 7.64
C ASP A 266 42.63 -8.12 8.45
N ASP A 267 42.77 -8.10 9.77
CA ASP A 267 41.90 -8.85 10.69
C ASP A 267 40.44 -8.41 10.52
N ILE A 268 39.58 -9.33 10.09
CA ILE A 268 38.15 -9.05 9.96
C ILE A 268 37.56 -8.74 11.34
N ALA A 269 37.17 -7.49 11.50
CA ALA A 269 36.48 -7.02 12.68
C ALA A 269 35.06 -7.61 12.73
N ASP A 270 34.85 -8.53 13.68
CA ASP A 270 33.54 -8.96 14.22
C ASP A 270 32.52 -7.81 14.23
N ASP A 271 31.25 -8.05 13.85
CA ASP A 271 30.24 -7.01 13.63
C ASP A 271 30.12 -6.06 14.84
N PRO A 272 30.12 -4.72 14.63
CA PRO A 272 30.13 -3.74 15.71
C PRO A 272 28.91 -3.81 16.65
N ASP A 273 27.74 -4.24 16.16
CA ASP A 273 26.55 -4.41 17.02
C ASP A 273 26.76 -5.61 17.95
N THR A 274 27.39 -6.70 17.48
CA THR A 274 27.69 -7.89 18.33
C THR A 274 28.74 -7.58 19.39
N LYS A 275 29.77 -6.79 19.06
CA LYS A 275 30.75 -6.27 20.03
C LYS A 275 30.08 -5.42 21.10
N GLN A 276 29.24 -4.46 20.70
CA GLN A 276 28.51 -3.61 21.65
C GLN A 276 27.54 -4.40 22.55
N GLU A 277 26.91 -5.48 22.07
CA GLU A 277 26.11 -6.36 22.92
C GLU A 277 27.01 -7.14 23.90
N LYS A 278 28.13 -7.73 23.44
CA LYS A 278 29.12 -8.43 24.30
C LYS A 278 29.69 -7.51 25.39
N ASP A 279 30.09 -6.29 25.04
CA ASP A 279 30.66 -5.29 25.97
C ASP A 279 29.64 -4.86 27.03
N ARG A 280 28.38 -4.61 26.64
CA ARG A 280 27.30 -4.28 27.59
C ARG A 280 26.96 -5.45 28.51
N VAL A 281 27.01 -6.69 28.03
CA VAL A 281 26.87 -7.88 28.88
C VAL A 281 27.99 -7.92 29.92
N ALA A 282 29.25 -7.73 29.50
CA ALA A 282 30.39 -7.73 30.41
C ALA A 282 30.29 -6.62 31.47
N GLU A 283 29.89 -5.41 31.09
CA GLU A 283 29.63 -4.30 32.01
C GLU A 283 28.52 -4.61 33.03
N LEU A 284 27.42 -5.21 32.59
CA LEU A 284 26.26 -5.49 33.45
C LEU A 284 26.50 -6.70 34.36
N ALA A 285 27.22 -7.72 33.87
CA ALA A 285 27.73 -8.82 34.68
C ALA A 285 28.71 -8.31 35.75
N ALA A 286 29.61 -7.38 35.42
CA ALA A 286 30.48 -6.71 36.39
C ALA A 286 29.69 -5.86 37.41
N LYS A 287 28.52 -5.32 37.03
CA LYS A 287 27.56 -4.66 37.92
C LYS A 287 26.67 -5.65 38.71
N GLY A 288 26.90 -6.96 38.59
CA GLY A 288 26.18 -8.01 39.33
C GLY A 288 24.77 -8.31 38.82
N ILE A 289 24.40 -7.87 37.63
CA ILE A 289 23.10 -8.15 37.01
C ILE A 289 23.18 -9.50 36.30
N ASN A 290 22.38 -10.47 36.75
CA ASN A 290 22.32 -11.80 36.14
C ASN A 290 21.61 -11.72 34.78
N ILE A 291 22.39 -11.88 33.70
CA ILE A 291 21.90 -11.92 32.33
C ILE A 291 21.82 -13.38 31.87
N THR A 292 20.68 -13.80 31.34
CA THR A 292 20.49 -15.12 30.72
C THR A 292 21.08 -15.10 29.31
N LEU A 293 22.12 -15.89 29.11
CA LEU A 293 22.80 -16.08 27.82
C LEU A 293 22.35 -17.41 27.19
N ASN A 294 22.19 -17.43 25.88
CA ASN A 294 21.99 -18.64 25.08
C ASN A 294 23.33 -19.37 24.87
N ASP A 295 23.29 -20.59 24.33
CA ASP A 295 24.48 -21.41 24.03
C ASP A 295 25.48 -20.72 23.06
N GLU A 296 25.00 -19.78 22.23
CA GLU A 296 25.81 -18.94 21.33
C GLU A 296 26.37 -17.68 22.01
N GLY A 297 26.21 -17.51 23.33
CA GLY A 297 26.67 -16.34 24.09
C GLY A 297 25.85 -15.07 23.86
N GLN A 298 24.73 -15.15 23.14
CA GLN A 298 23.80 -14.02 22.93
C GLN A 298 22.81 -13.88 24.10
N VAL A 299 22.35 -12.65 24.38
CA VAL A 299 21.38 -12.40 25.46
C VAL A 299 19.98 -12.88 25.06
N ALA A 300 19.42 -13.80 25.85
CA ALA A 300 18.11 -14.40 25.60
C ALA A 300 16.94 -13.39 25.72
N ASP A 301 17.03 -12.43 26.65
CA ASP A 301 16.05 -11.34 26.79
C ASP A 301 16.75 -9.98 26.85
N LYS A 302 16.65 -9.21 25.76
CA LYS A 302 17.25 -7.88 25.63
C LYS A 302 16.73 -6.85 26.64
N ARG A 303 15.65 -7.15 27.39
CA ARG A 303 15.20 -6.33 28.53
C ARG A 303 16.18 -6.36 29.70
N GLN A 304 16.94 -7.43 29.87
CA GLN A 304 17.95 -7.57 30.92
C GLN A 304 19.19 -6.69 30.66
N LEU A 305 19.39 -6.25 29.41
CA LEU A 305 20.39 -5.23 29.04
C LEU A 305 19.97 -3.80 29.40
N LEU A 306 18.69 -3.59 29.75
CA LEU A 306 18.23 -2.29 30.23
C LEU A 306 18.57 -2.19 31.72
N THR A 307 19.22 -1.09 32.10
CA THR A 307 19.54 -0.81 33.50
C THR A 307 18.28 -0.88 34.36
N ALA A 308 18.29 -1.74 35.39
CA ALA A 308 17.19 -1.95 36.31
C ALA A 308 16.99 -0.72 37.21
N GLY A 309 16.41 0.33 36.64
CA GLY A 309 16.13 1.60 37.28
C GLY A 309 14.91 2.22 36.62
N LEU A 310 13.88 2.50 37.43
CA LEU A 310 12.81 3.38 37.01
C LEU A 310 13.45 4.76 36.77
N ASN A 311 13.41 5.27 35.53
CA ASN A 311 13.95 6.57 35.14
C ASN A 311 13.12 7.74 35.72
N VAL A 312 12.83 7.72 37.03
CA VAL A 312 12.43 8.91 37.77
C VAL A 312 13.69 9.76 37.90
N LEU A 313 13.79 10.79 37.08
CA LEU A 313 14.69 11.90 37.36
C LEU A 313 14.27 12.47 38.71
N ALA A 314 15.01 12.14 39.76
CA ALA A 314 14.82 12.73 41.08
C ALA A 314 15.05 14.24 40.94
N SER A 315 13.97 15.01 40.91
CA SER A 315 14.04 16.47 40.83
C SER A 315 14.90 16.97 41.98
N PRO A 316 15.98 17.73 41.73
CA PRO A 316 16.90 18.14 42.78
C PRO A 316 16.14 18.95 43.83
N ALA A 317 16.19 18.50 45.08
CA ALA A 317 15.48 19.14 46.17
C ALA A 317 15.93 20.59 46.35
N ALA A 318 14.99 21.54 46.26
CA ALA A 318 15.27 22.93 46.54
C ALA A 318 15.69 23.12 48.01
N PRO A 319 16.65 24.01 48.32
CA PRO A 319 17.10 24.23 49.69
C PRO A 319 15.99 24.81 50.56
N GLN A 320 15.91 24.35 51.81
CA GLN A 320 14.88 24.77 52.76
C GLN A 320 15.13 26.20 53.24
N THR A 321 14.11 27.07 53.09
CA THR A 321 14.01 28.33 53.83
C THR A 321 13.07 28.15 55.02
N PRO A 322 13.33 28.80 56.18
CA PRO A 322 12.58 28.56 57.40
C PRO A 322 11.15 29.11 57.31
N SER A 323 10.20 28.36 57.88
CA SER A 323 8.76 28.61 57.73
C SER A 323 8.28 29.87 58.45
N ALA A 324 7.47 30.67 57.75
CA ALA A 324 6.51 31.58 58.35
C ALA A 324 5.09 31.04 58.09
N THR A 325 4.31 30.84 59.15
CA THR A 325 2.95 30.29 59.08
C THR A 325 1.97 31.30 58.48
N ILE A 326 1.43 31.01 57.29
CA ILE A 326 0.24 31.70 56.74
C ILE A 326 -0.73 30.63 56.23
N GLN A 327 -1.99 30.72 56.67
CA GLN A 327 -3.07 29.83 56.24
C GLN A 327 -3.66 30.24 54.87
N LYS A 328 -4.38 29.28 54.26
CA LYS A 328 -5.17 29.35 53.01
C LYS A 328 -4.39 29.21 51.69
N GLN A 329 -4.56 28.05 51.05
CA GLN A 329 -4.20 27.79 49.65
C GLN A 329 -5.30 26.97 48.92
N ASP A 330 -6.56 27.40 49.01
CA ASP A 330 -7.64 26.79 48.21
C ASP A 330 -8.01 27.62 46.96
N ASP A 331 -7.90 28.96 47.03
CA ASP A 331 -8.35 29.86 45.95
C ASP A 331 -7.52 29.76 44.65
N LEU A 332 -6.20 29.51 44.76
CA LEU A 332 -5.31 29.47 43.59
C LEU A 332 -5.52 28.21 42.73
N ALA A 333 -5.86 27.08 43.34
CA ALA A 333 -6.16 25.84 42.64
C ALA A 333 -7.44 25.93 41.81
N GLN A 334 -8.41 26.74 42.25
CA GLN A 334 -9.69 26.93 41.56
C GLN A 334 -9.59 27.94 40.40
N TRP A 335 -8.71 28.95 40.52
CA TRP A 335 -8.44 29.91 39.45
C TRP A 335 -7.74 29.27 38.24
N ASN A 336 -6.69 28.45 38.47
CA ASN A 336 -5.98 27.77 37.39
C ASN A 336 -6.85 26.74 36.65
N ARG A 337 -7.73 26.00 37.35
CA ARG A 337 -8.68 25.08 36.70
C ARG A 337 -9.67 25.79 35.77
N LYS A 338 -10.18 26.97 36.16
CA LYS A 338 -11.06 27.81 35.29
C LYS A 338 -10.35 28.37 34.07
N ARG A 339 -9.05 28.69 34.17
CA ARG A 339 -8.27 29.23 33.05
C ARG A 339 -7.95 28.15 32.01
N ASP A 340 -7.65 26.92 32.44
CA ASP A 340 -7.41 25.78 31.56
C ASP A 340 -8.72 25.24 30.95
N SER A 341 -9.83 25.18 31.72
CA SER A 341 -11.14 24.78 31.16
C SER A 341 -11.58 25.67 30.00
N GLY A 342 -11.42 27.00 30.11
CA GLY A 342 -11.75 27.93 29.03
C GLY A 342 -10.83 27.84 27.80
N ALA A 343 -9.63 27.27 27.91
CA ALA A 343 -8.79 26.97 26.74
C ALA A 343 -9.31 25.72 26.02
N ARG A 344 -9.62 24.67 26.79
CA ARG A 344 -10.17 23.40 26.28
C ARG A 344 -11.54 23.59 25.65
N GLU A 345 -12.44 24.35 26.29
CA GLU A 345 -13.80 24.65 25.80
C GLU A 345 -13.80 25.37 24.45
N ARG A 346 -12.83 26.25 24.19
CA ARG A 346 -12.65 26.88 22.87
C ARG A 346 -12.13 25.91 21.82
N GLN A 347 -11.24 24.99 22.19
CA GLN A 347 -10.76 23.94 21.29
C GLN A 347 -11.84 22.91 20.97
N THR A 348 -12.61 22.46 21.97
CA THR A 348 -13.73 21.52 21.75
C THR A 348 -14.82 22.17 20.92
N ARG A 349 -15.17 23.44 21.15
CA ARG A 349 -16.16 24.16 20.33
C ARG A 349 -15.72 24.32 18.87
N MET A 350 -14.43 24.55 18.61
CA MET A 350 -13.91 24.61 17.23
C MET A 350 -13.97 23.23 16.55
N MET A 351 -13.62 22.16 17.28
CA MET A 351 -13.70 20.78 16.80
C MET A 351 -15.17 20.33 16.57
N GLU A 352 -16.08 20.76 17.44
CA GLU A 352 -17.52 20.54 17.33
C GLU A 352 -18.10 21.27 16.12
N GLN A 353 -17.70 22.53 15.87
CA GLN A 353 -18.07 23.25 14.65
C GLN A 353 -17.58 22.54 13.38
N GLN A 354 -16.34 22.04 13.36
CA GLN A 354 -15.84 21.24 12.22
C GLN A 354 -16.61 19.92 12.04
N LEU A 355 -17.02 19.28 13.14
CA LEU A 355 -17.82 18.06 13.10
C LEU A 355 -19.28 18.34 12.67
N GLU A 356 -19.84 19.48 13.05
CA GLU A 356 -21.15 19.94 12.57
C GLU A 356 -21.13 20.32 11.09
N GLU A 357 -20.10 21.04 10.62
CA GLU A 357 -19.95 21.40 9.21
C GLU A 357 -19.78 20.17 8.32
N SER A 358 -18.97 19.20 8.74
CA SER A 358 -18.84 17.94 8.02
C SER A 358 -20.13 17.11 8.06
N ARG A 359 -20.86 17.08 9.19
CA ARG A 359 -22.19 16.44 9.26
C ARG A 359 -23.24 17.15 8.39
N LYS A 360 -23.25 18.48 8.35
CA LYS A 360 -24.14 19.27 7.48
C LYS A 360 -23.85 18.97 6.01
N ARG A 361 -22.57 19.02 5.60
CA ARG A 361 -22.15 18.67 4.23
C ARG A 361 -22.48 17.22 3.86
N ALA A 362 -22.37 16.27 4.79
CA ALA A 362 -22.79 14.88 4.56
C ALA A 362 -24.31 14.79 4.34
N VAL A 363 -25.12 15.43 5.19
CA VAL A 363 -26.58 15.47 5.05
C VAL A 363 -27.04 16.21 3.79
N GLU A 364 -26.30 17.22 3.35
CA GLU A 364 -26.56 17.92 2.08
C GLU A 364 -26.22 17.02 0.89
N ALA A 365 -25.07 16.33 0.90
CA ALA A 365 -24.70 15.36 -0.13
C ALA A 365 -25.70 14.18 -0.21
N ASP A 366 -26.09 13.60 0.93
CA ASP A 366 -27.09 12.52 0.98
C ASP A 366 -28.44 12.96 0.37
N LYS A 367 -28.85 14.22 0.59
CA LYS A 367 -30.06 14.79 -0.01
C LYS A 367 -29.91 15.04 -1.51
N GLU A 368 -28.76 15.56 -1.95
CA GLU A 368 -28.47 15.73 -3.37
C GLU A 368 -28.43 14.39 -4.11
N GLU A 369 -27.88 13.34 -3.51
CA GLU A 369 -27.92 11.98 -4.04
C GLU A 369 -29.34 11.42 -4.08
N GLN A 370 -30.15 11.60 -3.02
CA GLN A 370 -31.56 11.22 -3.02
C GLN A 370 -32.36 11.97 -4.10
N GLU A 371 -32.17 13.29 -4.23
CA GLU A 371 -32.79 14.07 -5.30
C GLU A 371 -32.35 13.61 -6.70
N ARG A 372 -31.07 13.23 -6.86
CA ARG A 372 -30.53 12.70 -8.13
C ARG A 372 -31.14 11.33 -8.46
N LEU A 373 -31.26 10.43 -7.48
CA LEU A 373 -31.93 9.14 -7.62
C LEU A 373 -33.43 9.29 -7.89
N GLU A 374 -34.09 10.27 -7.27
CA GLU A 374 -35.47 10.63 -7.57
C GLU A 374 -35.63 11.21 -8.99
N LYS A 375 -34.72 12.08 -9.43
CA LYS A 375 -34.73 12.63 -10.80
C LYS A 375 -34.50 11.51 -11.83
N ALA A 376 -33.56 10.59 -11.55
CA ALA A 376 -33.27 9.43 -12.40
C ALA A 376 -34.43 8.43 -12.46
N SER A 377 -35.07 8.11 -11.33
CA SER A 377 -36.26 7.23 -11.31
C SER A 377 -37.48 7.87 -11.96
N LYS A 378 -37.65 9.20 -11.87
CA LYS A 378 -38.69 9.96 -12.58
C LYS A 378 -38.44 10.09 -14.08
N SER A 379 -37.17 10.05 -14.54
CA SER A 379 -36.84 10.05 -15.98
C SER A 379 -36.90 8.66 -16.64
N ASN A 380 -36.71 7.60 -15.84
CA ASN A 380 -36.79 6.23 -16.33
C ASN A 380 -38.27 5.83 -16.54
N LYS A 381 -38.62 5.45 -17.77
CA LYS A 381 -39.96 4.97 -18.12
C LYS A 381 -40.26 3.69 -17.34
N THR A 382 -41.41 3.63 -16.67
CA THR A 382 -41.77 2.44 -15.87
C THR A 382 -42.07 1.25 -16.77
N GLU A 383 -41.94 0.03 -16.24
CA GLU A 383 -42.30 -1.18 -17.00
C GLU A 383 -43.77 -1.17 -17.47
N SER A 384 -44.67 -0.51 -16.72
CA SER A 384 -46.05 -0.24 -17.10
C SER A 384 -46.21 0.75 -18.26
N ASP A 385 -45.32 1.75 -18.39
CA ASP A 385 -45.31 2.63 -19.56
C ASP A 385 -44.83 1.87 -20.80
N ILE A 386 -43.86 0.97 -20.62
CA ILE A 386 -43.32 0.12 -21.70
C ILE A 386 -44.35 -0.92 -22.15
N SER A 387 -45.05 -1.59 -21.23
CA SER A 387 -46.10 -2.57 -21.58
C SER A 387 -47.29 -1.90 -22.25
N SER A 388 -47.80 -0.78 -21.71
CA SER A 388 -48.92 -0.06 -22.33
C SER A 388 -48.55 0.56 -23.68
N ALA A 389 -47.29 0.97 -23.90
CA ALA A 389 -46.80 1.37 -25.21
C ALA A 389 -46.77 0.19 -26.21
N ARG A 390 -46.32 -0.99 -25.78
CA ARG A 390 -46.33 -2.22 -26.60
C ARG A 390 -47.75 -2.66 -26.94
N GLU A 391 -48.68 -2.63 -25.99
CA GLU A 391 -50.10 -2.95 -26.23
C GLU A 391 -50.74 -2.01 -27.25
N ARG A 392 -50.53 -0.69 -27.12
CA ARG A 392 -51.00 0.31 -28.09
C ARG A 392 -50.39 0.12 -29.48
N PHE A 393 -49.12 -0.29 -29.55
CA PHE A 393 -48.46 -0.61 -30.81
C PHE A 393 -49.07 -1.85 -31.47
N LEU A 394 -49.30 -2.92 -30.70
CA LEU A 394 -49.95 -4.14 -31.19
C LEU A 394 -51.42 -3.91 -31.61
N ALA A 395 -52.17 -3.09 -30.89
CA ALA A 395 -53.53 -2.69 -31.27
C ALA A 395 -53.52 -1.96 -32.62
N ARG A 396 -52.70 -0.91 -32.77
CA ARG A 396 -52.54 -0.19 -34.05
C ARG A 396 -52.08 -1.10 -35.21
N LYS A 397 -51.26 -2.12 -34.92
CA LYS A 397 -50.84 -3.10 -35.94
C LYS A 397 -52.01 -3.97 -36.38
N ARG A 398 -52.80 -4.52 -35.45
CA ARG A 398 -54.01 -5.31 -35.75
C ARG A 398 -55.04 -4.48 -36.52
N GLU A 399 -55.31 -3.24 -36.10
CA GLU A 399 -56.22 -2.33 -36.81
C GLU A 399 -55.76 -2.05 -38.24
N LYS A 400 -54.46 -1.87 -38.46
CA LYS A 400 -53.89 -1.71 -39.82
C LYS A 400 -54.02 -2.98 -40.66
N GLU A 401 -53.78 -4.16 -40.08
CA GLU A 401 -53.97 -5.44 -40.78
C GLU A 401 -55.44 -5.72 -41.11
N GLU A 402 -56.36 -5.39 -40.21
CA GLU A 402 -57.81 -5.46 -40.48
C GLU A 402 -58.26 -4.44 -41.52
N ALA A 403 -57.74 -3.21 -41.48
CA ALA A 403 -58.04 -2.19 -42.49
C ALA A 403 -57.44 -2.56 -43.86
N ALA A 404 -56.29 -3.22 -43.91
CA ALA A 404 -55.72 -3.76 -45.13
C ALA A 404 -56.58 -4.93 -45.67
N LYS A 405 -57.02 -5.85 -44.81
CA LYS A 405 -57.93 -6.94 -45.19
C LYS A 405 -59.28 -6.41 -45.69
N LYS A 406 -59.86 -5.41 -45.04
CA LYS A 406 -61.10 -4.69 -45.44
C LYS A 406 -60.95 -3.81 -46.69
N LYS A 407 -59.73 -3.65 -47.22
CA LYS A 407 -59.44 -3.00 -48.51
C LYS A 407 -59.06 -3.99 -49.62
N ALA A 408 -58.80 -5.25 -49.27
CA ALA A 408 -58.41 -6.32 -50.19
C ALA A 408 -59.55 -7.33 -50.45
N ALA A 409 -60.64 -7.23 -49.67
CA ALA A 409 -61.95 -7.80 -49.94
C ALA A 409 -62.90 -6.68 -50.40
#